data_AF-A0A661LK46-F1
#
_entry.id   AF-A0A661LK46-F1
#
_cell.length_a   1.000
_cell.length_b   1.000
_cell.length_c   1.000
_cell.angle_alpha   90.00
_cell.angle_beta   90.00
_cell.angle_gamma   90.00
#
_symmetry.space_group_name_H-M   'P 1'
#
loop_
_entity.id
_entity.type
_entity.pdbx_description
1 polymer ?
#
loop_
_entity_poly.entity_id
_entity_poly.type
_entity_poly.pdbx_seq_one_letter_code
_entity_poly.pdbx_strand_id
1 'polypeptide(L)' 'MATQVGKRYICKKCGAEFIVTRAGKGELYCCGEPMELKTSGGEKKK' A
#
# COMPACT_ATOMS: atom_id res chain seq x y z
N MET A 1 -10.78 1.28 -0.26
CA MET A 1 -9.80 2.38 -0.48
C MET A 1 -8.91 2.06 -1.68
N ALA A 2 -8.60 3.02 -2.56
CA ALA A 2 -7.80 2.75 -3.77
C ALA A 2 -6.30 2.63 -3.45
N THR A 3 -5.62 1.64 -4.02
CA THR A 3 -4.16 1.53 -3.92
C THR A 3 -3.49 2.59 -4.78
N GLN A 4 -2.40 3.17 -4.28
CA GLN A 4 -1.72 4.28 -4.96
C GLN A 4 -0.39 3.80 -5.53
N VAL A 5 -0.18 4.02 -6.83
CA VAL A 5 1.08 3.69 -7.52
C VAL A 5 2.25 4.41 -6.84
N GLY A 6 3.36 3.69 -6.67
CA GLY A 6 4.58 4.20 -6.07
C GLY A 6 4.57 4.23 -4.54
N LYS A 7 3.43 3.98 -3.90
CA LYS A 7 3.36 3.92 -2.43
C LYS A 7 3.79 2.54 -1.92
N ARG A 8 4.51 2.54 -0.80
CA ARG A 8 4.93 1.33 -0.09
C ARG A 8 3.89 0.93 0.94
N TYR A 9 3.60 -0.36 1.02
CA TYR A 9 2.71 -0.95 2.00
C TYR A 9 3.52 -1.94 2.84
N ILE A 10 3.23 -1.97 4.14
CA ILE A 10 3.91 -2.84 5.08
C ILE A 10 2.89 -3.68 5.81
N CYS A 11 3.16 -4.98 5.91
CA CYS A 11 2.39 -5.88 6.76
C CYS A 11 3.03 -5.93 8.14
N LYS A 12 2.29 -5.54 9.19
CA LYS A 12 2.77 -5.59 10.57
C LYS A 12 2.87 -7.01 11.14
N LYS A 13 2.19 -8.00 10.55
CA LYS A 13 2.23 -9.40 10.97
C LYS A 13 3.48 -10.13 10.53
N CYS A 14 3.81 -10.06 9.23
CA CYS A 14 4.93 -10.78 8.65
C CYS A 14 6.16 -9.91 8.37
N GLY A 15 6.04 -8.58 8.51
CA GLY A 15 7.12 -7.63 8.21
C GLY A 15 7.38 -7.42 6.72
N ALA A 16 6.55 -7.97 5.83
CA ALA A 16 6.73 -7.86 4.39
C ALA A 16 6.41 -6.44 3.88
N GLU A 17 7.24 -5.95 2.95
CA GLU A 17 7.09 -4.65 2.31
C GLU A 17 6.75 -4.81 0.82
N PHE A 18 5.71 -4.14 0.37
CA PHE A 18 5.21 -4.20 -1.01
C PHE A 18 5.18 -2.80 -1.61
N ILE A 19 5.49 -2.70 -2.90
CA ILE A 19 5.40 -1.43 -3.65
C ILE A 19 4.32 -1.60 -4.70
N VAL A 20 3.34 -0.69 -4.69
CA VAL A 20 2.27 -0.73 -5.69
C VAL A 20 2.82 -0.19 -7.02
N THR A 21 2.95 -1.06 -8.02
CA THR A 21 3.37 -0.67 -9.38
C THR A 21 2.19 -0.24 -10.26
N ARG A 22 0.96 -0.65 -9.89
CA ARG A 22 -0.29 -0.31 -10.58
C ARG A 22 -1.41 -0.10 -9.57
N ALA A 23 -2.09 1.05 -9.65
CA ALA A 23 -3.20 1.40 -8.78
C ALA A 23 -4.43 0.57 -9.19
N GLY A 24 -5.14 0.08 -8.18
CA GLY A 24 -6.41 -0.58 -8.31
C GLY A 24 -7.42 0.02 -7.33
N LYS A 25 -8.71 -0.25 -7.56
CA LYS A 25 -9.77 0.19 -6.65
C LYS A 25 -9.93 -0.70 -5.41
N GLY A 26 -9.22 -1.84 -5.38
CA GLY A 26 -9.24 -2.79 -4.28
C GLY A 26 -8.19 -2.48 -3.21
N GLU A 27 -8.39 -3.02 -2.01
CA GLU A 27 -7.47 -2.92 -0.88
C GLU A 27 -6.46 -4.07 -0.89
N LEU A 28 -5.25 -3.81 -0.39
CA LEU A 28 -4.23 -4.85 -0.23
C LEU A 28 -4.48 -5.61 1.07
N TYR A 29 -4.59 -6.92 0.98
CA TYR A 29 -4.69 -7.81 2.12
C TYR A 29 -3.46 -8.71 2.21
N CYS A 30 -2.84 -8.75 3.38
CA CYS A 30 -1.73 -9.65 3.68
C CYS A 30 -1.96 -10.28 5.06
N CYS A 31 -1.81 -11.59 5.16
CA CYS A 31 -2.07 -12.36 6.40
C CYS A 31 -3.48 -12.20 6.98
N GLY A 32 -4.48 -11.97 6.12
CA GLY A 32 -5.88 -11.81 6.52
C GLY A 32 -6.25 -10.42 7.05
N GLU A 33 -5.33 -9.45 6.98
CA GLU A 33 -5.55 -8.07 7.41
C GLU A 33 -5.23 -7.07 6.29
N PRO A 34 -5.92 -5.92 6.28
CA PRO A 34 -5.59 -4.86 5.34
C PRO A 34 -4.18 -4.31 5.63
N MET A 35 -3.40 -4.14 4.58
CA MET A 35 -2.03 -3.65 4.69
C MET A 35 -1.98 -2.16 5.01
N GLU A 36 -1.01 -1.76 5.83
CA GLU A 36 -0.79 -0.36 6.17
C GLU A 36 0.11 0.34 5.16
N LEU A 37 -0.26 1.56 4.79
CA LEU A 37 0.52 2.36 3.87
C LEU A 37 1.68 3.01 4.62
N LYS A 38 2.91 2.62 4.27
CA LYS A 38 4.15 3.18 4.80
C LYS A 38 4.39 4.53 4.11
N THR A 39 3.88 5.59 4.72
CA THR A 39 3.93 6.98 4.20
C THR A 39 5.37 7.46 4.04
N SER A 40 5.91 7.28 2.83
CA SER A 40 7.10 7.98 2.35
C SER A 40 6.70 8.73 1.08
N GLY A 41 6.16 9.94 1.27
CA GLY A 41 6.04 11.04 0.29
C GLY A 41 5.38 10.75 -1.07
N GLY A 42 4.24 11.41 -1.36
CA GLY A 42 3.85 11.63 -2.76
C GLY A 42 2.36 11.75 -3.05
N GLU A 43 1.67 12.70 -2.43
CA GLU A 43 0.45 13.28 -3.02
C GLU A 43 0.82 14.61 -3.70
N LYS A 44 1.36 14.54 -4.93
CA LYS A 44 1.28 15.68 -5.84
C LYS A 44 -0.04 15.60 -6.59
N LYS A 45 -1.04 16.15 -5.91
CA LYS A 45 -2.19 16.90 -6.44
C LYS A 45 -1.86 17.49 -7.83
N LYS A 46 -2.63 17.12 -8.86
CA LYS A 46 -2.77 17.95 -10.06
C LYS A 46 -4.22 17.95 -10.47
#